data_AF-A0A2E5JDB3-F1
#
_entry.id   AF-A0A2E5JDB3-F1
#
_cell.length_a   1.000
_cell.length_b   1.000
_cell.length_c   1.000
_cell.angle_alpha   90.00
_cell.angle_beta   90.00
_cell.angle_gamma   90.00
#
_symmetry.space_group_name_H-M   'P 1'
#
loop_
_entity.id
_entity.type
_entity.pdbx_description
1 polymer ?
#
loop_
_entity_poly.entity_id
_entity_poly.type
_entity_poly.pdbx_seq_one_letter_code
_entity_poly.pdbx_strand_id
1 'polypeptide(L)'
;MIDKKEFSVDQIDRIIEMAWEDRTPFDAIALQFDLSEKEVINLMRREMKPSSFKMWRARVQGRKTKHLKKVATEVDRFKSSRQRGI
;
A
#
# COMPACT_ATOMS: atom_id res chain seq x y z
N MET A 1 0.42 -25.86 6.48
CA MET A 1 1.30 -25.31 7.53
C MET A 1 1.51 -23.86 7.18
N ILE A 2 1.24 -22.91 8.08
CA ILE A 2 1.47 -21.48 7.83
C ILE A 2 2.83 -21.21 8.47
N ASP A 3 3.87 -21.13 7.65
CA ASP A 3 5.20 -20.72 8.06
C ASP A 3 5.09 -19.38 8.79
N LYS A 4 5.34 -19.39 10.09
CA LYS A 4 5.61 -18.15 10.84
C LYS A 4 6.95 -17.63 10.31
N LYS A 5 6.94 -16.81 9.26
CA LYS A 5 8.07 -15.93 8.97
C LYS A 5 8.25 -15.05 10.21
N GLU A 6 9.32 -15.29 10.95
CA GLU A 6 9.71 -14.45 12.09
C GLU A 6 10.40 -13.21 11.54
N PHE A 7 9.68 -12.11 11.52
CA PHE A 7 10.23 -10.79 11.20
C PHE A 7 10.77 -10.16 12.49
N SER A 8 11.92 -9.49 12.40
CA SER A 8 12.37 -8.62 13.50
C SER A 8 11.34 -7.53 13.75
N VAL A 9 11.33 -6.97 14.96
CA VAL A 9 10.47 -5.82 15.33
C VAL A 9 10.66 -4.68 14.33
N ASP A 10 11.90 -4.39 13.91
CA ASP A 10 12.20 -3.36 12.90
C ASP A 10 11.60 -3.67 11.52
N GLN A 11 11.55 -4.94 11.14
CA GLN A 11 10.96 -5.35 9.87
C GLN A 11 9.43 -5.24 9.94
N ILE A 12 8.82 -5.62 11.07
CA ILE A 12 7.39 -5.46 11.29
C ILE A 12 7.01 -3.99 11.22
N ASP A 13 7.76 -3.12 11.91
CA ASP A 13 7.52 -1.67 11.91
C ASP A 13 7.64 -1.11 10.49
N ARG A 14 8.67 -1.53 9.73
CA ARG A 14 8.83 -1.15 8.32
C ARG A 14 7.69 -1.61 7.43
N ILE A 15 7.20 -2.84 7.62
CA ILE A 15 6.06 -3.35 6.86
C ILE A 15 4.80 -2.56 7.20
N ILE A 16 4.58 -2.20 8.47
CA ILE A 16 3.45 -1.38 8.90
C ILE A 16 3.54 0.02 8.30
N GLU A 17 4.71 0.69 8.36
CA GLU A 17 4.94 1.99 7.73
C GLU A 17 4.60 1.96 6.23
N MET A 18 5.17 0.99 5.50
CA MET A 18 4.92 0.83 4.07
C MET A 18 3.46 0.51 3.76
N ALA A 19 2.82 -0.36 4.55
CA ALA A 19 1.42 -0.71 4.36
C ALA A 19 0.48 0.45 4.69
N TRP A 20 0.90 1.37 5.57
CA TRP A 20 0.14 2.57 5.93
C TRP A 20 0.32 3.71 4.91
N GLU A 21 1.46 3.77 4.22
CA GLU A 21 1.70 4.75 3.17
C GLU A 21 0.78 4.49 1.97
N ASP A 22 -0.06 5.47 1.63
CA ASP A 22 -1.03 5.31 0.57
C ASP A 22 -0.40 5.08 -0.82
N ARG A 23 0.91 5.28 -1.01
CA ARG A 23 1.57 5.17 -2.31
C ARG A 23 2.32 3.86 -2.52
N THR A 24 2.44 3.02 -1.51
CA THR A 24 3.20 1.77 -1.63
C THR A 24 2.28 0.64 -2.10
N PRO A 25 2.46 0.09 -3.31
CA PRO A 25 1.69 -1.06 -3.74
C PRO A 25 2.09 -2.28 -2.90
N PHE A 26 1.14 -3.19 -2.65
CA PHE A 26 1.45 -4.47 -1.99
C PHE A 26 2.53 -5.27 -2.73
N ASP A 27 2.69 -5.03 -4.03
CA ASP A 27 3.75 -5.60 -4.86
C ASP A 27 5.15 -5.17 -4.39
N ALA A 28 5.34 -3.92 -3.94
CA ALA A 28 6.63 -3.47 -3.43
C ALA A 28 6.98 -4.14 -2.09
N ILE A 29 5.96 -4.41 -1.25
CA ILE A 29 6.12 -5.14 0.01
C ILE A 29 6.43 -6.61 -0.28
N ALA A 30 5.75 -7.19 -1.27
CA ALA A 30 6.03 -8.55 -1.73
C ALA A 30 7.45 -8.70 -2.28
N LEU A 31 7.96 -7.74 -3.05
CA LEU A 31 9.32 -7.77 -3.57
C LEU A 31 10.39 -7.65 -2.49
N GLN A 32 10.15 -6.87 -1.43
CA GLN A 32 11.15 -6.62 -0.38
C GLN A 32 11.12 -7.66 0.75
N PHE A 33 9.93 -8.14 1.13
CA PHE A 33 9.73 -9.00 2.30
C PHE A 33 9.21 -10.40 1.92
N ASP A 34 9.02 -10.65 0.62
CA ASP A 34 8.45 -11.91 0.10
C ASP A 34 7.09 -12.21 0.77
N LEU A 35 6.30 -11.16 1.00
CA LEU A 35 5.01 -11.22 1.67
C LEU A 35 3.87 -11.04 0.68
N SER A 36 2.96 -12.01 0.65
CA SER A 36 1.72 -11.86 -0.09
C SER A 36 0.82 -10.81 0.55
N GLU A 37 -0.07 -10.20 -0.24
CA GLU A 37 -1.05 -9.24 0.27
C GLU A 37 -1.85 -9.80 1.47
N LYS A 38 -2.21 -11.08 1.42
CA LYS A 38 -2.96 -11.75 2.50
C LYS A 38 -2.15 -11.79 3.79
N GLU A 39 -0.85 -12.04 3.71
CA GLU A 39 0.03 -12.08 4.87
C GLU A 39 0.21 -10.69 5.47
N VAL A 40 0.38 -9.65 4.64
CA VAL A 40 0.42 -8.25 5.11
C VAL A 40 -0.88 -7.86 5.81
N ILE A 41 -2.05 -8.23 5.25
CA ILE A 41 -3.34 -7.98 5.89
C ILE A 41 -3.43 -8.68 7.25
N ASN A 42 -2.96 -9.93 7.34
CA ASN A 42 -2.97 -10.68 8.59
C ASN A 42 -2.00 -10.08 9.62
N LEU A 43 -0.83 -9.62 9.19
CA LEU A 43 0.13 -8.92 10.03
C LEU A 43 -0.47 -7.62 10.57
N MET A 44 -0.99 -6.77 9.70
CA MET A 44 -1.67 -5.52 10.08
C MET A 44 -2.83 -5.76 11.05
N ARG A 45 -3.57 -6.86 10.89
CA ARG A 45 -4.67 -7.21 11.79
C ARG A 45 -4.19 -7.65 13.18
N ARG A 46 -3.00 -8.22 13.30
CA ARG A 46 -2.40 -8.67 14.58
C ARG A 46 -1.74 -7.51 15.32
N GLU A 47 -1.05 -6.64 14.60
CA GLU A 47 -0.27 -5.54 15.18
C GLU A 47 -1.13 -4.31 15.52
N MET A 48 -2.20 -4.06 14.77
CA MET A 48 -3.00 -2.84 14.94
C MET A 48 -4.28 -3.07 15.73
N LYS A 49 -4.77 -2.00 16.37
CA LYS A 49 -6.10 -1.99 17.00
C LYS A 49 -7.19 -2.24 15.94
N PRO A 50 -8.28 -2.94 16.29
CA PRO A 50 -9.36 -3.26 15.35
C PRO A 50 -9.97 -2.04 14.65
N SER A 51 -10.10 -0.91 15.36
CA SER A 51 -10.61 0.34 14.78
C SER A 51 -9.67 0.94 13.73
N SER A 52 -8.37 0.97 13.99
CA SER A 52 -7.36 1.44 13.03
C SER A 52 -7.29 0.52 11.80
N PHE A 53 -7.36 -0.80 12.02
CA PHE A 53 -7.40 -1.78 10.94
C PHE A 53 -8.62 -1.58 10.04
N LYS A 54 -9.81 -1.33 10.59
CA LYS A 54 -11.03 -1.06 9.80
C LYS A 54 -10.86 0.19 8.92
N MET A 55 -10.29 1.28 9.46
CA MET A 55 -10.04 2.51 8.69
C MET A 55 -9.03 2.28 7.56
N TRP A 56 -7.92 1.60 7.87
CA TRP A 56 -6.93 1.21 6.88
C TRP A 56 -7.53 0.30 5.79
N ARG A 57 -8.34 -0.68 6.18
CA ARG A 57 -9.00 -1.60 5.24
C ARG A 57 -9.96 -0.86 4.33
N ALA A 58 -10.73 0.11 4.84
CA ALA A 58 -11.59 0.96 4.00
C ALA A 58 -10.77 1.75 2.95
N ARG A 59 -9.62 2.31 3.33
CA ARG A 59 -8.69 3.02 2.42
C ARG A 59 -8.09 2.10 1.35
N VAL A 60 -7.71 0.88 1.74
CA VAL A 60 -7.09 -0.11 0.84
C VAL A 60 -8.12 -0.77 -0.09
N GLN A 61 -9.31 -1.08 0.42
CA GLN A 61 -10.36 -1.82 -0.30
C GLN A 61 -11.09 -0.94 -1.34
N GLY A 62 -11.12 0.38 -1.15
CA GLY A 62 -11.72 1.33 -2.10
C GLY A 62 -10.95 1.54 -3.41
N ARG A 63 -9.79 0.91 -3.59
CA ARG A 63 -8.89 1.19 -4.72
C ARG A 63 -9.21 0.36 -5.96
N LYS A 64 -9.98 0.93 -6.89
CA LYS A 64 -10.26 0.37 -8.23
C LYS A 64 -9.06 0.36 -9.20
N THR A 65 -7.92 0.93 -8.81
CA THR A 65 -6.71 1.15 -9.66
C THR A 65 -5.50 0.32 -9.21
N LYS A 66 -5.72 -0.93 -8.81
CA LYS A 66 -4.68 -1.82 -8.26
C LYS A 66 -3.80 -2.55 -9.29
N HIS A 67 -3.82 -2.12 -10.55
CA HIS A 67 -2.89 -2.62 -11.56
C HIS A 67 -2.09 -1.43 -12.10
N LEU A 68 -0.77 -1.58 -12.21
CA LEU A 68 0.10 -0.69 -13.00
C LEU A 68 -0.48 -0.41 -14.40
N LYS A 69 -1.27 -1.35 -14.94
CA LYS A 69 -2.02 -1.23 -16.20
C LYS A 69 -3.14 -0.15 -16.22
N LYS A 70 -3.60 0.33 -15.07
CA LYS A 70 -4.60 1.42 -14.96
C LYS A 70 -3.98 2.78 -14.62
N VAL A 71 -2.66 2.84 -14.43
CA VAL A 71 -1.94 4.11 -14.58
C VAL A 71 -1.79 4.33 -16.07
N ALA A 72 -2.92 4.52 -16.76
CA ALA A 72 -2.92 5.12 -18.07
C ALA A 72 -2.34 6.52 -17.87
N THR A 73 -1.11 6.72 -18.31
CA THR A 73 -0.72 7.75 -19.28
C THR A 73 -1.47 9.10 -19.23
N GLU A 74 -1.90 9.55 -18.08
CA GLU A 74 -2.64 10.80 -17.92
C GLU A 74 -2.26 11.47 -16.60
N VAL A 75 -0.95 11.55 -16.35
CA VAL A 75 -0.45 12.83 -15.82
C VAL A 75 -0.57 13.82 -16.97
N ASP A 76 -1.80 14.20 -17.31
CA ASP A 76 -2.04 15.41 -18.07
C ASP A 76 -1.59 16.52 -17.13
N ARG A 77 -0.36 16.97 -17.39
CA ARG A 77 0.30 18.07 -16.73
C ARG A 77 -0.76 19.14 -16.49
N PHE A 78 -0.98 19.53 -15.23
CA PHE A 78 -1.86 20.64 -14.87
C PHE A 78 -1.57 21.85 -15.77
N LYS A 79 -2.31 22.00 -16.87
CA LYS A 79 -2.27 23.19 -17.72
C LYS A 79 -3.31 24.12 -17.16
N SER A 80 -2.85 25.13 -16.43
CA SER A 80 -3.70 26.27 -16.07
C SER A 80 -4.19 26.92 -17.37
N SER A 81 -5.49 27.18 -17.49
CA SER A 81 -6.08 27.86 -18.65
C SER A 81 -5.49 29.26 -18.91
N ARG A 82 -4.73 29.81 -17.94
CA ARG A 82 -4.05 31.11 -18.03
C ARG A 82 -2.59 31.03 -18.47
N GLN A 83 -2.07 29.86 -18.84
CA GLN A 83 -0.69 29.72 -19.29
C GLN A 83 -0.51 30.33 -20.68
N ARG A 84 -0.22 31.63 -20.72
CA ARG A 84 0.21 32.34 -21.92
C ARG A 84 1.59 31.82 -22.33
N GLY A 85 1.72 31.36 -23.58
CA GLY A 85 3.02 31.09 -24.19
C GLY A 85 3.80 32.40 -24.28
N ILE A 86 5.06 32.37 -23.87
CA ILE A 86 6.06 33.39 -24.21
C ILE A 86 6.60 33.03 -25.60
#